data_AF-A0A8S0V1Z6-F1
#
_entry.id   AF-A0A8S0V1Z6-F1
#
_cell.length_a   1.000
_cell.length_b   1.000
_cell.length_c   1.000
_cell.angle_alpha   90.00
_cell.angle_beta   90.00
_cell.angle_gamma   90.00
#
_symmetry.space_group_name_H-M   'P 1'
#
loop_
_entity.id
_entity.type
_entity.pdbx_description
1 polymer ?
#
loop_
_entity_poly.entity_id
_entity_poly.type
_entity_poly.pdbx_seq_one_letter_code
_entity_poly.pdbx_strand_id
1 'polypeptide(L)'
;MRDFQIKNITVFPGTDMVWFLQDSNQTGNDSALHIENWPVYSERAKPTTVWNTNESEDLQVLVIISRPPIKAFIYDDWLMPHTAAKLKFPIFWDEYQTQPVKDEL
;
A
#
# COMPACT_ATOMS: atom_id res chain seq x y z
N MET A 1 3.63 -9.08 19.49
CA MET A 1 2.93 -9.33 18.22
C MET A 1 3.02 -8.04 17.42
N ARG A 2 3.73 -8.01 16.27
CA ARG A 2 3.86 -6.76 15.50
C ARG A 2 2.60 -6.64 14.65
N ASP A 3 1.76 -5.68 14.97
CA ASP A 3 0.50 -5.48 14.27
C ASP A 3 0.71 -4.57 13.06
N PHE A 4 0.40 -5.09 11.87
CA PHE A 4 0.64 -4.44 10.57
C PHE A 4 -0.57 -3.64 10.09
N GLN A 5 -0.34 -2.53 9.38
CA GLN A 5 -1.41 -1.66 8.88
C GLN A 5 -2.19 -2.30 7.73
N ILE A 6 -1.56 -3.05 6.81
CA ILE A 6 -2.29 -3.82 5.78
C ILE A 6 -2.48 -5.25 6.29
N LYS A 7 -3.74 -5.71 6.34
CA LYS A 7 -4.09 -7.08 6.75
C LYS A 7 -4.29 -7.99 5.55
N ASN A 8 -5.01 -7.53 4.53
CA ASN A 8 -5.39 -8.36 3.39
C ASN A 8 -5.55 -7.48 2.15
N ILE A 9 -5.05 -7.95 1.01
CA ILE A 9 -5.39 -7.45 -0.32
C ILE A 9 -6.02 -8.59 -1.10
N THR A 10 -7.24 -8.40 -1.59
CA THR A 10 -7.94 -9.34 -2.46
C THR A 10 -8.07 -8.77 -3.86
N VAL A 11 -7.60 -9.52 -4.86
CA VAL A 11 -7.70 -9.19 -6.29
C VAL A 11 -8.96 -9.84 -6.86
N PHE A 12 -9.79 -9.06 -7.57
CA PHE A 12 -11.01 -9.59 -8.16
C PHE A 12 -10.73 -10.32 -9.50
N PRO A 13 -11.58 -11.31 -9.88
CA PRO A 13 -11.40 -12.06 -11.12
C PRO A 13 -11.38 -11.18 -12.36
N GLY A 14 -10.51 -11.54 -13.33
CA GLY A 14 -10.33 -10.79 -14.57
C GLY A 14 -9.41 -9.59 -14.43
N THR A 15 -8.52 -9.58 -13.44
CA THR A 15 -7.52 -8.52 -13.26
C THR A 15 -6.16 -9.12 -12.96
N ASP A 16 -5.10 -8.44 -13.42
CA ASP A 16 -3.72 -8.85 -13.20
C ASP A 16 -3.00 -7.82 -12.31
N MET A 17 -2.23 -8.31 -11.35
CA MET A 17 -1.53 -7.49 -10.38
C MET A 17 -0.15 -8.07 -10.08
N VAL A 18 0.88 -7.23 -10.22
CA VAL A 18 2.21 -7.53 -9.71
C VAL A 18 2.44 -6.74 -8.41
N TRP A 19 2.83 -7.48 -7.38
CA TRP A 19 3.17 -6.91 -6.07
C TRP A 19 4.68 -6.98 -5.87
N PHE A 20 5.30 -5.80 -5.82
CA PHE A 20 6.74 -5.68 -5.63
C PHE A 20 7.04 -5.49 -4.15
N LEU A 21 7.84 -6.39 -3.59
CA LEU A 21 8.32 -6.32 -2.20
C LEU A 21 9.80 -6.01 -2.20
N GLN A 22 10.17 -4.93 -1.51
CA GLN A 22 11.58 -4.65 -1.26
C GLN A 22 12.07 -5.41 -0.03
N ASP A 23 13.19 -6.14 -0.17
CA ASP A 23 13.92 -6.69 0.97
C ASP A 23 14.92 -5.66 1.49
N SER A 24 14.85 -5.33 2.78
CA SER A 24 15.74 -4.38 3.45
C SER A 24 17.20 -4.83 3.45
N ASN A 25 17.47 -6.11 3.16
CA ASN A 25 18.81 -6.71 3.21
C ASN A 25 19.46 -6.92 1.83
N GLN A 26 18.77 -6.60 0.73
CA GLN A 26 19.34 -6.75 -0.62
C GLN A 26 19.16 -5.47 -1.42
N THR A 27 20.27 -4.82 -1.76
CA THR A 27 20.31 -3.87 -2.87
C THR A 27 19.98 -4.62 -4.16
N GLY A 28 18.76 -4.45 -4.69
CA GLY A 28 18.44 -4.73 -6.08
C GLY A 28 17.73 -6.04 -6.43
N ASN A 29 17.16 -6.78 -5.46
CA ASN A 29 16.27 -7.90 -5.80
C ASN A 29 14.86 -7.64 -5.27
N ASP A 30 14.05 -7.01 -6.10
CA ASP A 30 12.61 -6.88 -5.90
C ASP A 30 11.98 -8.26 -6.09
N SER A 31 11.26 -8.76 -5.08
CA SER A 31 10.41 -9.94 -5.31
C SER A 31 9.12 -9.44 -5.96
N ALA A 32 8.95 -9.74 -7.24
CA ALA A 32 7.70 -9.52 -7.97
C ALA A 32 6.82 -10.77 -7.81
N LEU A 33 5.70 -10.63 -7.10
CA LEU A 33 4.71 -11.70 -7.00
C LEU A 33 3.55 -11.39 -7.96
N HIS A 34 3.34 -12.27 -8.93
CA HIS A 34 2.14 -12.31 -9.75
C HIS A 34 0.98 -12.83 -8.91
N ILE A 35 -0.09 -12.06 -8.76
CA ILE A 35 -1.22 -12.43 -7.90
C ILE A 35 -2.49 -12.44 -8.73
N GLU A 36 -3.04 -13.64 -8.91
CA GLU A 36 -4.36 -13.84 -9.48
C GLU A 36 -5.25 -14.49 -8.42
N ASN A 37 -6.37 -13.85 -8.05
CA ASN A 37 -7.49 -14.45 -7.33
C ASN A 37 -7.26 -14.97 -5.89
N TRP A 38 -6.13 -14.64 -5.23
CA TRP A 38 -5.87 -15.04 -3.83
C TRP A 38 -5.58 -13.86 -2.91
N PRO A 39 -6.01 -13.89 -1.63
CA PRO A 39 -5.70 -12.86 -0.66
C PRO A 39 -4.21 -12.88 -0.29
N VAL A 40 -3.59 -11.71 -0.28
CA VAL A 40 -2.20 -11.53 0.14
C VAL A 40 -2.11 -10.86 1.51
N TYR A 41 -1.33 -11.46 2.39
CA TYR A 41 -1.10 -10.98 3.75
C TYR A 41 0.28 -10.33 3.84
N SER A 42 0.35 -9.13 4.41
CA SER A 42 1.62 -8.46 4.68
C SER A 42 2.11 -8.83 6.08
N GLU A 43 3.20 -9.59 6.14
CA GLU A 43 3.78 -10.05 7.42
C GLU A 43 4.82 -9.08 8.01
N ARG A 44 5.21 -8.03 7.27
CA ARG A 44 6.14 -6.98 7.74
C ARG A 44 5.82 -5.66 7.05
N ALA A 45 6.04 -4.54 7.75
CA ALA A 45 6.05 -3.21 7.15
C ALA A 45 7.26 -3.09 6.20
N LYS A 46 7.13 -3.69 5.02
CA LYS A 46 8.07 -3.56 3.91
C LYS A 46 7.55 -2.49 2.97
N PRO A 47 8.42 -1.69 2.33
CA PRO A 47 8.04 -0.93 1.16
C PRO A 47 7.43 -1.87 0.12
N THR A 48 6.31 -1.47 -0.44
CA THR A 48 5.56 -2.32 -1.36
C THR A 48 4.87 -1.45 -2.39
N THR A 49 4.88 -1.92 -3.64
CA THR A 49 4.17 -1.27 -4.74
C THR A 49 3.22 -2.28 -5.38
N VAL A 50 1.99 -1.84 -5.62
CA VAL A 50 0.98 -2.54 -6.40
C VAL A 50 1.03 -1.97 -7.81
N TRP A 51 1.21 -2.81 -8.81
CA TRP A 51 1.21 -2.40 -10.21
C TRP A 51 0.20 -3.21 -11.01
N ASN A 52 -0.63 -2.51 -11.79
CA ASN A 52 -1.48 -3.14 -12.81
C ASN A 52 -0.63 -3.37 -14.07
N THR A 53 -0.33 -4.63 -14.38
CA THR A 53 0.40 -5.02 -15.59
C THR A 53 -0.50 -5.19 -16.81
N ASN A 54 -1.82 -5.24 -16.62
CA ASN A 54 -2.77 -5.39 -17.71
C ASN A 54 -3.07 -4.02 -18.33
N GLU A 55 -2.72 -3.86 -19.61
CA GLU A 55 -2.96 -2.62 -20.36
C GLU A 55 -4.40 -2.50 -20.87
N SER A 56 -5.17 -3.59 -20.85
CA SER A 56 -6.50 -3.69 -21.44
C SER A 56 -7.64 -3.64 -20.42
N GLU A 57 -7.36 -3.98 -19.16
CA GLU A 57 -8.37 -4.12 -18.10
C GLU A 57 -7.98 -3.35 -16.82
N ASP A 58 -8.98 -2.80 -16.15
CA ASP A 58 -8.80 -2.09 -14.90
C ASP A 58 -8.53 -3.07 -13.74
N LEU A 59 -7.53 -2.77 -12.91
CA LEU A 59 -7.28 -3.51 -11.68
C LEU A 59 -8.29 -3.11 -10.59
N GLN A 60 -9.05 -4.10 -10.10
CA GLN A 60 -9.95 -3.93 -8.98
C GLN A 60 -9.43 -4.72 -7.77
N VAL A 61 -9.27 -4.04 -6.64
CA VAL A 61 -8.77 -4.63 -5.39
C VAL A 61 -9.61 -4.22 -4.18
N LEU A 62 -9.74 -5.14 -3.22
CA LEU A 62 -10.23 -4.85 -1.88
C LEU A 62 -9.06 -4.86 -0.90
N VAL A 63 -8.81 -3.71 -0.26
CA VAL A 63 -7.74 -3.57 0.75
C VAL A 63 -8.36 -3.46 2.13
N ILE A 64 -7.98 -4.39 3.02
CA ILE A 64 -8.37 -4.37 4.43
C ILE A 64 -7.16 -3.98 5.26
N ILE A 65 -7.33 -2.93 6.05
CA ILE A 65 -6.32 -2.40 6.95
C ILE A 65 -6.65 -2.68 8.41
N SER A 66 -5.63 -2.67 9.26
CA SER A 66 -5.79 -2.59 10.71
C SER A 66 -5.46 -1.18 11.20
N ARG A 67 -6.24 -0.71 12.19
CA ARG A 67 -6.08 0.62 12.81
C ARG A 67 -6.16 1.79 11.82
N PRO A 68 -7.34 2.00 11.19
CA PRO A 68 -7.60 3.25 10.50
C PRO A 68 -7.50 4.45 11.47
N PRO A 69 -7.17 5.67 10.99
CA PRO A 69 -6.80 6.02 9.62
C PRO A 69 -5.37 5.58 9.23
N ILE A 70 -5.10 5.42 7.93
CA ILE A 70 -3.80 4.91 7.44
C ILE A 70 -2.70 5.95 7.66
N LYS A 71 -1.53 5.49 8.11
CA LYS A 71 -0.28 6.27 8.09
C LYS A 71 0.64 5.73 7.00
N ALA A 72 0.70 6.43 5.86
CA ALA A 72 1.51 6.01 4.72
C ALA A 72 2.90 6.66 4.75
N PHE A 73 3.95 5.85 4.66
CA PHE A 73 5.31 6.34 4.41
C PHE A 73 5.62 6.15 2.93
N ILE A 74 5.83 7.26 2.22
CA ILE A 74 6.06 7.31 0.77
C ILE A 74 7.56 7.37 0.52
N TYR A 75 7.99 6.56 -0.44
CA TYR A 75 9.36 6.48 -0.92
C TYR A 75 9.41 7.06 -2.34
N ASP A 76 10.41 7.88 -2.64
CA ASP A 76 10.58 8.45 -3.98
C ASP A 76 11.16 7.39 -4.95
N ASP A 77 11.99 6.48 -4.43
CA ASP A 77 12.54 5.31 -5.13
C ASP A 77 12.80 4.15 -4.15
N TRP A 78 13.17 2.98 -4.67
CA TRP A 78 13.51 1.81 -3.85
C TRP A 78 14.81 2.00 -3.05
N LEU A 79 15.74 2.85 -3.47
CA LEU A 79 17.02 3.03 -2.77
C LEU A 79 16.90 3.99 -1.58
N MET A 80 15.79 4.71 -1.46
CA MET A 80 15.53 5.66 -0.39
C MET A 80 15.54 4.96 0.98
N PRO A 81 16.42 5.37 1.91
CA PRO A 81 16.45 4.80 3.26
C PRO A 81 15.11 4.96 3.98
N HIS A 82 14.71 3.98 4.79
CA HIS A 82 13.47 4.02 5.58
C HIS A 82 13.34 5.27 6.46
N THR A 83 14.46 5.82 6.94
CA THR A 83 14.49 7.04 7.76
C THR A 83 14.22 8.31 6.98
N ALA A 84 14.40 8.29 5.66
CA ALA A 84 14.15 9.42 4.78
C ALA A 84 12.72 9.41 4.21
N ALA A 85 11.99 8.30 4.35
CA ALA A 85 10.62 8.15 3.84
C ALA A 85 9.68 9.24 4.40
N LYS A 86 8.84 9.79 3.52
CA LYS A 86 7.97 10.92 3.84
C LYS A 86 6.64 10.40 4.38
N LEU A 87 6.25 10.82 5.59
CA LEU A 87 4.93 10.53 6.12
C LEU A 87 3.86 11.37 5.41
N LYS A 88 2.91 10.70 4.77
CA LYS A 88 1.68 11.31 4.24
C LYS A 88 0.53 10.95 5.18
N PHE A 89 0.12 11.93 5.98
CA PHE A 89 -1.01 11.83 6.90
C PHE A 89 -1.65 13.22 7.12
N PRO A 90 -2.98 13.38 6.96
CA PRO A 90 -3.91 12.41 6.40
C PRO A 90 -3.59 12.10 4.92
N ILE A 91 -4.04 10.96 4.44
CA ILE A 91 -4.00 10.66 3.00
C ILE A 91 -5.19 11.32 2.29
N PHE A 92 -5.10 11.53 0.98
CA PHE A 92 -6.02 12.40 0.24
C PHE A 92 -7.51 12.04 0.40
N TRP A 93 -7.84 10.77 0.62
CA TRP A 93 -9.22 10.36 0.85
C TRP A 93 -9.71 10.59 2.30
N ASP A 94 -8.79 10.76 3.26
CA ASP A 94 -9.08 11.13 4.65
C ASP A 94 -9.05 12.66 4.87
N GLU A 95 -8.44 13.43 3.94
CA GLU A 95 -8.26 14.89 4.06
C GLU A 95 -9.58 15.65 4.30
N TYR A 96 -10.67 15.24 3.62
CA TYR A 96 -11.99 15.85 3.76
C TYR A 96 -12.66 15.60 5.12
N GLN A 97 -12.28 14.54 5.83
CA GLN A 97 -12.81 14.24 7.17
C GLN A 97 -12.09 15.03 8.27
N THR A 98 -10.86 15.46 8.00
CA THR A 98 -10.05 16.28 8.92
C THR A 98 -10.27 17.78 8.79
N GLN A 99 -11.09 18.25 7.84
CA GLN A 99 -11.47 19.65 7.82
C GLN A 99 -12.25 19.95 9.11
N PRO A 100 -11.83 20.94 9.91
CA PRO A 100 -12.63 21.33 11.06
C PRO A 100 -14.02 21.68 10.55
N VAL A 101 -15.05 21.09 11.17
CA VAL A 101 -16.42 21.56 11.00
C VAL A 101 -16.34 23.07 11.19
N LYS A 102 -16.62 23.81 10.12
CA LYS A 102 -16.62 25.25 10.15
C LYS A 102 -17.70 25.63 11.16
N ASP A 103 -17.30 25.98 12.37
CA ASP A 103 -18.19 26.46 13.42
C ASP A 103 -18.72 27.81 12.91
N GLU A 104 -19.80 27.76 12.12
CA GLU A 104 -20.58 28.93 11.76
C GLU A 104 -21.52 29.20 12.95
N LEU A 105 -20.98 29.94 13.93
CA LEU A 105 -21.72 30.62 15.00
C LEU A 105 -22.05 32.05 14.57
#